data_AF-A0A372BZ76-F1
#
_entry.id   AF-A0A372BZ76-F1
#
_cell.length_a   1.000
_cell.length_b   1.000
_cell.length_c   1.000
_cell.angle_alpha   90.00
_cell.angle_beta   90.00
_cell.angle_gamma   90.00
#
_symmetry.space_group_name_H-M   'P 1'
#
loop_
_entity.id
_entity.type
_entity.pdbx_description
1 polymer ?
#
loop_
_entity_poly.entity_id
_entity_poly.type
_entity_poly.pdbx_seq_one_letter_code
_entity_poly.pdbx_strand_id
1 'polypeptide(L)'
;MLIDALILLPVTLFLLWLYAYSGPRGLTGRRWLADRLPALLALVLAGAVLVGLHRTLAYDDLNRNIIAVVSAYLVLLAGLGVAWLLRWRRSRR
;
A
#
# COMPACT_ATOMS: atom_id res chain seq x y z
N MET A 1 -12.76 -4.01 -11.72
CA MET A 1 -12.25 -2.75 -11.11
C MET A 1 -13.03 -2.24 -9.90
N LEU A 2 -14.31 -1.86 -10.00
CA LEU A 2 -15.04 -1.29 -8.84
C LEU A 2 -15.17 -2.29 -7.68
N ILE A 3 -15.59 -3.53 -8.00
CA ILE A 3 -15.71 -4.61 -7.02
C ILE A 3 -14.35 -4.92 -6.39
N ASP A 4 -13.30 -4.98 -7.21
CA ASP A 4 -11.92 -5.21 -6.74
C ASP A 4 -11.44 -4.12 -5.80
N ALA A 5 -11.76 -2.85 -6.09
CA ALA A 5 -11.46 -1.74 -5.21
C ALA A 5 -12.24 -1.83 -3.89
N LEU A 6 -13.50 -2.27 -3.91
CA LEU A 6 -14.29 -2.51 -2.69
C LEU A 6 -13.72 -3.66 -1.85
N ILE A 7 -13.19 -4.70 -2.48
CA ILE A 7 -12.50 -5.81 -1.80
C ILE A 7 -11.17 -5.31 -1.21
N LEU A 8 -10.42 -4.49 -1.97
CA LEU A 8 -9.12 -3.98 -1.53
C LEU A 8 -9.24 -3.03 -0.33
N LEU A 9 -10.22 -2.13 -0.42
CA LEU A 9 -10.40 -0.98 0.45
C LEU A 9 -10.32 -1.30 1.95
N PRO A 10 -11.09 -2.25 2.53
CA PRO A 10 -11.07 -2.49 3.97
C PRO A 10 -9.68 -2.91 4.48
N VAL A 11 -8.98 -3.78 3.74
CA VAL A 11 -7.64 -4.23 4.12
C VAL A 11 -6.62 -3.11 3.93
N THR A 12 -6.71 -2.34 2.84
CA THR A 12 -5.85 -1.17 2.63
C THR A 12 -6.02 -0.15 3.75
N LEU A 13 -7.25 0.18 4.13
CA LEU A 13 -7.55 1.07 5.24
C LEU A 13 -7.03 0.53 6.55
N PHE A 14 -7.23 -0.77 6.82
CA PHE A 14 -6.70 -1.42 8.01
C PHE A 14 -5.17 -1.35 8.08
N LEU A 15 -4.46 -1.64 6.99
CA LEU A 15 -3.00 -1.60 6.95
C LEU A 15 -2.44 -0.17 7.09
N LEU A 16 -3.09 0.81 6.45
CA LEU A 16 -2.74 2.22 6.61
C LEU A 16 -2.99 2.71 8.05
N TRP A 17 -4.11 2.30 8.64
CA TRP A 17 -4.42 2.55 10.04
C TRP A 17 -3.38 1.91 10.95
N LEU A 18 -3.01 0.65 10.72
CA LEU A 18 -2.00 -0.07 11.51
C LEU A 18 -0.63 0.63 11.42
N TYR A 19 -0.23 1.03 10.21
CA TYR A 19 0.99 1.81 9.97
C TYR A 19 0.99 3.16 10.71
N ALA A 20 -0.15 3.85 10.72
CA ALA A 20 -0.34 5.11 11.42
C ALA A 20 -0.33 4.93 12.93
N TYR A 21 -1.03 3.91 13.42
CA TYR A 21 -1.20 3.59 14.84
C TYR A 21 0.13 3.20 15.49
N SER A 22 0.98 2.46 14.76
CA SER A 22 2.30 2.06 15.26
C SER A 22 3.37 3.16 15.13
N GLY A 23 3.01 4.36 14.68
CA GLY A 23 3.94 5.46 14.41
C GLY A 23 4.23 6.34 15.64
N PRO A 24 5.30 7.15 15.61
CA PRO A 24 5.59 8.10 16.68
C PRO A 24 4.49 9.16 16.79
N ARG A 25 4.08 9.49 18.02
CA ARG A 25 3.11 10.57 18.28
C ARG A 25 3.81 11.92 18.23
N GLY A 26 3.13 12.95 17.70
CA GLY A 26 3.64 14.33 17.71
C GLY A 26 4.68 14.68 16.64
N LEU A 27 4.80 13.89 15.56
CA LEU A 27 5.64 14.28 14.42
C LEU A 27 5.06 15.51 13.72
N THR A 28 5.90 16.51 13.46
CA THR A 28 5.54 17.72 12.70
C THR A 28 6.56 18.00 11.58
N GLY A 29 6.15 18.80 10.60
CA GLY A 29 7.00 19.27 9.50
C GLY A 29 7.66 18.16 8.68
N ARG A 30 8.96 18.30 8.40
CA ARG A 30 9.74 17.37 7.56
C ARG A 30 9.76 15.93 8.09
N ARG A 31 9.75 15.74 9.41
CA ARG A 31 9.78 14.39 10.02
C ARG A 31 8.46 13.65 9.81
N TRP A 32 7.34 14.37 9.88
CA TRP A 32 6.03 13.83 9.53
C TRP A 32 5.98 13.40 8.07
N LEU A 33 6.46 14.26 7.16
CA LEU A 33 6.46 13.97 5.73
C LEU A 33 7.34 12.74 5.42
N ALA A 34 8.56 12.68 5.95
CA ALA A 34 9.46 11.55 5.76
C ALA A 34 8.92 10.22 6.31
N ASP A 35 8.04 10.26 7.31
CA ASP A 35 7.35 9.07 7.82
C ASP A 35 6.21 8.62 6.88
N ARG A 36 5.42 9.56 6.35
CA ARG A 36 4.23 9.25 5.56
C ARG A 36 4.50 9.01 4.08
N LEU A 37 5.53 9.63 3.52
CA LEU A 37 5.84 9.56 2.08
C LEU A 37 6.03 8.11 1.59
N PRO A 38 6.76 7.22 2.29
CA PRO A 38 6.93 5.84 1.84
C PRO A 38 5.62 5.04 1.85
N ALA A 39 4.76 5.25 2.86
CA ALA A 39 3.46 4.58 2.93
C ALA A 39 2.49 5.08 1.84
N LEU A 40 2.53 6.39 1.53
CA LEU A 40 1.74 6.97 0.45
C LEU A 40 2.23 6.48 -0.92
N LEU A 41 3.54 6.35 -1.10
CA LEU A 41 4.12 5.75 -2.30
C LEU A 41 3.69 4.29 -2.47
N ALA A 42 3.68 3.50 -1.39
CA ALA A 42 3.20 2.11 -1.42
C ALA A 42 1.74 2.02 -1.88
N LEU A 43 0.88 2.92 -1.40
CA LEU A 43 -0.52 3.01 -1.83
C LEU A 43 -0.65 3.35 -3.31
N VAL A 44 0.08 4.36 -3.78
CA VAL A 44 0.08 4.79 -5.18
C VAL A 44 0.57 3.67 -6.11
N LEU A 45 1.67 2.99 -5.73
CA LEU A 45 2.22 1.88 -6.50
C LEU A 45 1.26 0.68 -6.56
N ALA A 46 0.61 0.34 -5.45
CA ALA A 46 -0.39 -0.73 -5.43
C ALA A 46 -1.57 -0.41 -6.36
N GLY A 47 -2.06 0.84 -6.34
CA GLY A 47 -3.10 1.30 -7.25
C GLY A 47 -2.66 1.28 -8.72
N ALA A 48 -1.43 1.72 -9.00
CA ALA A 48 -0.86 1.69 -10.35
C ALA A 48 -0.74 0.25 -10.88
N VAL A 49 -0.32 -0.70 -10.04
CA VAL A 49 -0.25 -2.13 -10.40
C VAL A 49 -1.64 -2.70 -10.65
N LEU A 50 -2.62 -2.39 -9.81
CA LEU A 50 -4.01 -2.83 -10.01
C LEU A 50 -4.57 -2.37 -11.37
N VAL A 51 -4.38 -1.09 -11.70
CA VAL A 51 -4.82 -0.48 -12.96
C VAL A 51 -4.04 -1.03 -14.14
N GLY A 52 -2.71 -1.16 -14.01
CA GLY A 52 -1.84 -1.69 -15.04
C GLY A 52 -2.23 -3.11 -15.44
N LEU A 53 -2.38 -4.00 -14.45
CA LEU A 53 -2.74 -5.40 -14.67
C LEU A 53 -4.13 -5.56 -15.28
N HIS A 54 -5.10 -4.73 -14.90
CA HIS A 54 -6.41 -4.75 -15.55
C HIS A 54 -6.37 -4.38 -17.04
N ARG A 55 -5.40 -3.56 -17.44
CA ARG A 55 -5.24 -3.13 -18.85
C ARG A 55 -4.41 -4.07 -19.69
N THR A 56 -3.54 -4.88 -19.08
CA THR A 56 -2.56 -5.70 -19.80
C THR A 56 -2.83 -7.20 -19.76
N LEU A 57 -3.56 -7.70 -18.77
CA LEU A 57 -3.82 -9.13 -18.61
C LEU A 57 -4.93 -9.62 -19.56
N ALA A 58 -4.56 -10.55 -20.45
CA ALA A 58 -5.48 -11.26 -21.35
C ALA A 58 -5.97 -12.57 -20.71
N TYR A 59 -6.64 -12.47 -19.56
CA TYR A 59 -7.32 -13.58 -18.90
C TYR A 59 -8.82 -13.31 -18.82
N ASP A 60 -9.61 -14.38 -18.64
CA ASP A 60 -11.02 -14.28 -18.29
C ASP A 60 -11.24 -13.38 -17.07
N ASP A 61 -12.39 -12.71 -17.03
CA ASP A 61 -12.68 -11.62 -16.10
C ASP A 61 -12.39 -11.99 -14.63
N LEU A 62 -12.76 -13.20 -14.19
CA LEU A 62 -12.54 -13.65 -12.81
C LEU A 62 -11.04 -13.83 -12.48
N ASN A 63 -10.31 -14.53 -13.34
CA ASN A 63 -8.88 -14.80 -13.14
C ASN A 63 -8.06 -13.50 -13.18
N ARG A 64 -8.39 -12.60 -14.11
CA ARG A 64 -7.78 -11.27 -14.19
C ARG A 64 -7.99 -10.47 -12.91
N ASN A 65 -9.21 -10.46 -12.37
CA ASN A 65 -9.52 -9.72 -11.15
C ASN A 65 -8.73 -10.25 -9.95
N ILE A 66 -8.70 -11.57 -9.76
CA ILE A 66 -7.94 -12.22 -8.68
C ILE A 66 -6.45 -11.86 -8.78
N ILE A 67 -5.84 -12.06 -9.96
CA ILE A 67 -4.41 -11.78 -10.16
C ILE A 67 -4.10 -10.30 -9.89
N ALA A 68 -4.91 -9.39 -10.40
CA ALA A 68 -4.71 -7.96 -10.23
C ALA A 68 -4.83 -7.52 -8.76
N VAL A 69 -5.84 -8.03 -8.04
CA VAL A 69 -6.07 -7.76 -6.61
C VAL A 69 -4.93 -8.30 -5.75
N VAL A 70 -4.58 -9.58 -5.93
CA VAL A 70 -3.51 -10.23 -5.15
C VAL A 70 -2.17 -9.54 -5.38
N SER A 71 -1.85 -9.21 -6.64
CA SER A 71 -0.61 -8.49 -6.97
C SER A 71 -0.57 -7.11 -6.33
N ALA A 72 -1.66 -6.34 -6.40
CA ALA A 72 -1.76 -5.04 -5.75
C ALA A 72 -1.60 -5.14 -4.23
N TYR A 73 -2.14 -6.18 -3.60
CA TYR A 73 -1.95 -6.45 -2.19
C TYR A 73 -0.50 -6.75 -1.82
N LEU A 74 0.17 -7.60 -2.58
CA LEU A 74 1.58 -7.94 -2.33
C LEU A 74 2.45 -6.69 -2.43
N VAL A 75 2.19 -5.82 -3.40
CA VAL A 75 2.88 -4.53 -3.55
C VAL A 75 2.62 -3.61 -2.36
N LEU A 76 1.36 -3.51 -1.91
CA LEU A 76 1.01 -2.71 -0.74
C LEU A 76 1.69 -3.22 0.53
N LEU A 77 1.65 -4.53 0.77
CA LEU A 77 2.28 -5.18 1.93
C LEU A 77 3.80 -4.99 1.92
N ALA A 78 4.44 -5.23 0.77
CA ALA A 78 5.88 -5.04 0.63
C ALA A 78 6.26 -3.57 0.84
N GLY A 79 5.53 -2.64 0.23
CA GLY A 79 5.78 -1.20 0.36
C GLY A 79 5.60 -0.70 1.80
N LEU A 80 4.55 -1.14 2.50
CA LEU A 80 4.36 -0.82 3.92
C LEU A 80 5.41 -1.48 4.81
N GLY A 81 5.82 -2.72 4.52
CA GLY A 81 6.93 -3.40 5.18
C GLY A 81 8.24 -2.61 5.06
N VAL A 82 8.55 -2.11 3.86
CA VAL A 82 9.70 -1.22 3.63
C VAL A 82 9.53 0.09 4.38
N ALA A 83 8.35 0.71 4.37
CA ALA A 83 8.08 1.93 5.12
C ALA A 83 8.30 1.76 6.63
N TRP A 84 7.92 0.60 7.19
CA TRP A 84 8.20 0.23 8.58
C TRP A 84 9.69 0.02 8.82
N LEU A 85 10.38 -0.70 7.93
CA LEU A 85 11.82 -0.91 8.04
C LEU A 85 12.59 0.41 8.03
N LEU A 86 12.21 1.34 7.16
CA LEU A 86 12.79 2.69 7.09
C LEU A 86 12.52 3.49 8.38
N ARG A 87 11.33 3.36 8.96
CA ARG A 87 11.00 3.98 10.25
C ARG A 87 11.88 3.39 11.37
N TRP A 88 11.96 2.07 11.46
CA TRP A 88 12.76 1.36 12.47
C TRP A 88 14.25 1.69 12.37
N ARG A 89 14.80 1.77 11.16
CA ARG A 89 16.20 2.19 10.93
C ARG A 89 16.45 3.63 11.38
N ARG A 90 15.48 4.54 11.18
CA ARG A 90 15.58 5.94 11.60
C ARG A 90 15.48 6.10 13.11
N SER A 91 14.71 5.27 13.82
CA SER A 91 14.62 5.35 15.29
C SER A 91 15.85 4.80 16.01
N ARG A 92 16.76 4.10 15.32
CA ARG A 92 18.02 3.60 15.87
C ARG A 92 19.23 4.49 15.58
N ARG A 93 19.05 5.57 14.81
CA ARG A 93 20.07 6.58 14.53
C ARG A 93 19.81 7.80 15.40
#